data_AF-A0A202DDM4-F1
#
_entry.id   AF-A0A202DDM4-F1
#
_cell.length_a   1.000
_cell.length_b   1.000
_cell.length_c   1.000
_cell.angle_alpha   90.00
_cell.angle_beta   90.00
_cell.angle_gamma   90.00
#
_symmetry.space_group_name_H-M   'P 1'
#
loop_
_entity.id
_entity.type
_entity.pdbx_description
1 polymer ?
#
loop_
_entity_poly.entity_id
_entity_poly.type
_entity_poly.pdbx_seq_one_letter_code
_entity_poly.pdbx_strand_id
1 'polypeptide(L)'
;MKLPKEGSSYLDLVGASVGIFSDDGEMNESELDYLLDLALQDGEIDDEEKRVLKNIFSQVRKYPAQKRVIEKIRKIEKKYSI
;
A
#
# COMPACT_ATOMS: atom_id res chain seq x y z
N MET A 1 -20.76 -14.34 -11.48
CA MET A 1 -20.35 -13.09 -12.15
C MET A 1 -19.78 -12.19 -11.06
N LYS A 2 -18.46 -11.97 -11.01
CA LYS A 2 -17.86 -10.97 -10.10
C LYS A 2 -18.20 -9.60 -10.66
N LEU A 3 -18.72 -8.70 -9.83
CA LEU A 3 -18.91 -7.30 -10.22
C LEU A 3 -17.53 -6.70 -10.53
N PRO A 4 -17.39 -5.85 -11.56
CA PRO A 4 -16.14 -5.14 -11.78
C PRO A 4 -15.81 -4.31 -10.53
N LYS A 5 -14.54 -4.34 -10.13
CA LYS A 5 -13.99 -3.47 -9.08
C LYS A 5 -14.41 -2.04 -9.42
N GLU A 6 -15.19 -1.39 -8.57
CA GLU A 6 -15.46 0.03 -8.75
C GLU A 6 -14.09 0.73 -8.80
N GLY A 7 -13.84 1.54 -9.83
CA GLY A 7 -12.53 2.10 -10.16
C GLY A 7 -11.94 3.09 -9.15
N SER A 8 -12.32 2.98 -7.88
CA SER A 8 -11.96 3.84 -6.76
C SER A 8 -10.77 3.30 -5.95
N SER A 9 -10.62 1.99 -5.76
CA SER A 9 -9.68 1.45 -4.75
C SER A 9 -8.23 1.89 -4.94
N TYR A 10 -7.69 1.85 -6.18
CA TYR A 10 -6.32 2.32 -6.42
C TYR A 10 -6.18 3.85 -6.27
N LEU A 11 -7.24 4.63 -6.55
CA LEU A 11 -7.26 6.08 -6.32
C LEU A 11 -7.29 6.38 -4.83
N ASP A 12 -8.02 5.57 -4.04
CA ASP A 12 -8.06 5.65 -2.59
C ASP A 12 -6.67 5.34 -2.00
N LEU A 13 -5.95 4.35 -2.54
CA LEU A 13 -4.55 4.07 -2.17
C LEU A 13 -3.63 5.25 -2.50
N VAL A 14 -3.80 5.87 -3.67
CA VAL A 14 -3.02 7.07 -4.03
C VAL A 14 -3.31 8.20 -3.05
N GLY A 15 -4.59 8.49 -2.78
CA GLY A 15 -5.01 9.52 -1.83
C GLY A 15 -4.47 9.28 -0.42
N ALA A 16 -4.60 8.05 0.09
CA ALA A 16 -4.06 7.65 1.38
C ALA A 16 -2.54 7.82 1.45
N SER A 17 -1.82 7.44 0.39
CA SER A 17 -0.35 7.57 0.35
C SER A 17 0.13 9.01 0.41
N VAL A 18 -0.61 9.95 -0.20
CA VAL A 18 -0.31 11.38 -0.09
C VAL A 18 -0.43 11.83 1.36
N GLY A 19 -1.48 11.40 2.07
CA GLY A 19 -1.67 11.71 3.49
C GLY A 19 -0.51 11.23 4.36
N ILE A 20 -0.14 9.95 4.23
CA ILE A 20 0.96 9.32 4.97
C ILE A 20 2.27 10.11 4.79
N PHE A 21 2.68 10.35 3.55
CA PHE A 21 3.94 11.07 3.31
C PHE A 21 3.87 12.58 3.56
N SER A 22 2.68 13.17 3.74
CA SER A 22 2.53 14.60 4.03
C SER A 22 2.51 14.91 5.53
N ASP A 23 2.33 13.91 6.40
CA ASP A 23 2.33 14.10 7.85
C ASP A 23 3.76 14.26 8.39
N ASP A 24 4.55 13.19 8.34
CA ASP A 24 5.94 13.18 8.80
C ASP A 24 6.97 12.80 7.72
N GLY A 25 6.49 12.45 6.51
CA GLY A 25 7.33 12.03 5.40
C GLY A 25 7.83 10.58 5.49
N GLU A 26 7.46 9.86 6.55
CA GLU A 26 7.80 8.47 6.79
C GLU A 26 6.56 7.57 6.66
N MET A 27 6.73 6.28 6.91
CA MET A 27 5.62 5.33 7.03
C MET A 27 5.88 4.47 8.26
N ASN A 28 4.92 4.44 9.16
CA ASN A 28 4.91 3.57 10.33
C ASN A 28 4.08 2.29 10.11
N GLU A 29 4.08 1.40 11.10
CA GLU A 29 3.40 0.09 10.97
C GLU A 29 1.88 0.20 10.83
N SER A 30 1.26 1.20 11.47
CA SER A 30 -0.19 1.43 11.45
C SER A 30 -0.65 2.04 10.13
N GLU A 31 0.14 2.94 9.56
CA GLU A 31 -0.13 3.50 8.22
C GLU A 31 -0.01 2.44 7.13
N LEU A 32 0.97 1.54 7.25
CA LEU A 32 1.10 0.40 6.35
C LEU A 32 -0.08 -0.58 6.49
N ASP A 33 -0.57 -0.82 7.71
CA ASP A 33 -1.79 -1.63 7.92
C ASP A 33 -3.00 -0.99 7.28
N TYR A 34 -3.21 0.31 7.53
CA TYR A 34 -4.32 1.06 6.94
C TYR A 34 -4.30 1.01 5.41
N LEU A 35 -3.13 1.22 4.79
CA LEU A 35 -2.97 1.14 3.35
C LEU A 35 -3.29 -0.26 2.81
N LEU A 36 -2.89 -1.30 3.54
CA LEU A 36 -3.18 -2.69 3.15
C LEU A 36 -4.66 -3.05 3.33
N ASP A 37 -5.31 -2.55 4.37
CA ASP A 37 -6.74 -2.75 4.61
C ASP A 37 -7.57 -2.11 3.50
N LEU A 38 -7.19 -0.91 3.03
CA LEU A 38 -7.80 -0.29 1.85
C LEU A 38 -7.66 -1.17 0.61
N ALA A 39 -6.44 -1.66 0.32
CA ALA A 39 -6.17 -2.53 -0.83
C ALA A 39 -6.91 -3.87 -0.77
N LEU A 40 -7.32 -4.31 0.42
CA LEU A 40 -8.00 -5.59 0.65
C LEU A 40 -9.51 -5.45 0.87
N GLN A 41 -10.06 -4.24 0.79
CA GLN A 41 -11.44 -3.97 1.16
C GLN A 41 -12.46 -4.79 0.36
N ASP A 42 -12.16 -5.10 -0.90
CA ASP A 42 -12.98 -5.95 -1.77
C ASP A 42 -12.47 -7.38 -1.91
N GLY A 43 -11.50 -7.76 -1.08
CA GLY A 43 -11.04 -9.13 -0.90
C GLY A 43 -9.93 -9.59 -1.85
N GLU A 44 -9.46 -8.75 -2.78
CA GLU A 44 -8.30 -9.08 -3.62
C GLU A 44 -7.45 -7.86 -3.96
N ILE A 45 -6.13 -8.03 -4.05
CA ILE A 45 -5.23 -6.98 -4.57
C ILE A 45 -5.06 -7.21 -6.07
N ASP A 46 -5.60 -6.31 -6.89
CA ASP A 46 -5.53 -6.40 -8.35
C ASP A 46 -4.26 -5.78 -8.93
N ASP A 47 -4.12 -5.80 -10.26
CA ASP A 47 -2.89 -5.35 -10.90
C ASP A 47 -2.68 -3.82 -10.82
N GLU A 48 -3.74 -3.02 -10.78
CA GLU A 48 -3.61 -1.56 -10.61
C GLU A 48 -3.21 -1.20 -9.18
N GLU A 49 -3.75 -1.88 -8.19
CA GLU A 49 -3.35 -1.69 -6.79
C GLU A 49 -1.94 -2.21 -6.53
N LYS A 50 -1.56 -3.36 -7.10
CA LYS A 50 -0.16 -3.84 -7.03
C LYS A 50 0.79 -2.79 -7.60
N ARG A 51 0.44 -2.16 -8.73
CA ARG A 51 1.23 -1.09 -9.34
C ARG A 51 1.39 0.10 -8.39
N VAL A 52 0.30 0.53 -7.74
CA VAL A 52 0.32 1.63 -6.76
C VAL A 52 1.14 1.27 -5.52
N LEU A 53 0.88 0.10 -4.91
CA LEU A 53 1.61 -0.40 -3.73
C LEU A 53 3.11 -0.51 -4.00
N LYS A 54 3.51 -0.99 -5.19
CA LYS A 54 4.92 -1.07 -5.59
C LYS A 54 5.60 0.30 -5.60
N ASN A 55 4.90 1.31 -6.12
CA ASN A 55 5.42 2.69 -6.14
C ASN A 55 5.54 3.25 -4.73
N ILE A 56 4.55 3.02 -3.87
CA ILE A 56 4.57 3.45 -2.47
C ILE A 56 5.74 2.77 -1.73
N PHE A 57 5.89 1.45 -1.84
CA PHE A 57 6.99 0.72 -1.19
C PHE A 57 8.36 1.15 -1.69
N SER A 58 8.49 1.49 -2.98
CA SER A 58 9.72 2.08 -3.51
C SER A 58 10.01 3.44 -2.87
N GLN A 59 8.98 4.25 -2.62
CA GLN A 59 9.13 5.55 -1.98
C GLN A 59 9.53 5.42 -0.50
N VAL A 60 8.91 4.50 0.25
CA VAL A 60 9.28 4.21 1.65
C VAL A 60 10.77 3.88 1.77
N ARG A 61 11.33 3.13 0.82
CA ARG A 61 12.75 2.73 0.83
C ARG A 61 13.73 3.86 0.53
N LYS A 62 13.27 5.02 0.05
CA LYS A 62 14.16 6.18 -0.19
C LYS A 62 14.47 6.95 1.08
N TYR A 63 13.69 6.75 2.13
CA TYR A 63 13.86 7.42 3.42
C TYR A 63 14.22 6.41 4.51
N PRO A 64 14.77 6.87 5.65
CA PRO A 64 14.90 6.04 6.83
C PRO A 64 13.51 5.53 7.24
N ALA A 65 13.32 4.22 7.20
CA ALA A 65 12.11 3.57 7.66
C ALA A 65 12.46 2.55 8.73
N GLN A 66 11.56 2.36 9.70
CA GLN A 66 11.77 1.38 10.76
C GLN A 66 11.96 -0.03 10.17
N LYS A 67 12.89 -0.80 10.71
CA LYS A 67 13.20 -2.16 10.23
C LYS A 67 11.94 -3.04 10.13
N ARG A 68 11.01 -2.90 11.07
CA ARG A 68 9.74 -3.64 11.10
C ARG A 68 8.83 -3.31 9.92
N VAL A 69 8.76 -2.04 9.51
CA VAL A 69 7.99 -1.59 8.34
C VAL A 69 8.57 -2.23 7.08
N ILE A 70 9.90 -2.20 6.91
CA ILE A 70 10.57 -2.84 5.77
C ILE A 70 10.36 -4.35 5.74
N GLU A 71 10.42 -5.03 6.89
CA GLU A 71 10.14 -6.47 6.99
C GLU A 71 8.69 -6.79 6.63
N LYS A 72 7.74 -5.95 7.04
CA LYS A 72 6.32 -6.10 6.73
C LYS A 72 6.05 -5.89 5.24
N ILE A 73 6.64 -4.86 4.63
CA ILE A 73 6.62 -4.65 3.17
C ILE A 73 7.08 -5.90 2.43
N ARG A 74 8.22 -6.50 2.82
CA ARG A 74 8.73 -7.72 2.19
C ARG A 74 7.77 -8.92 2.32
N LYS A 75 7.08 -9.04 3.46
CA LYS A 75 6.05 -10.08 3.66
C LYS A 75 4.86 -9.85 2.73
N ILE A 76 4.43 -8.61 2.56
CA ILE A 76 3.33 -8.22 1.67
C ILE A 76 3.73 -8.49 0.21
N GLU A 77 4.89 -8.03 -0.23
CA GLU A 77 5.42 -8.27 -1.59
C GLU A 77 5.44 -9.76 -1.93
N LYS A 78 5.92 -10.60 -1.01
CA LYS A 78 5.93 -12.05 -1.19
C LYS A 78 4.52 -12.65 -1.22
N LYS A 79 3.60 -12.19 -0.37
CA LYS A 79 2.24 -12.74 -0.26
C LYS A 79 1.39 -12.42 -1.49
N TYR A 80 1.53 -11.21 -2.04
CA TYR A 80 0.69 -10.70 -3.12
C TYR A 80 1.40 -10.59 -4.48
N SER A 81 2.67 -11.00 -4.54
CA SER A 81 3.49 -10.99 -5.77
C SER A 81 3.62 -9.59 -6.38
N ILE A 82 4.06 -8.62 -5.57
CA ILE A 82 4.29 -7.20 -5.93
C ILE A 82 5.77 -6.96 -6.30
#